data_AF-R5IUL6-F1
#
_entry.id   AF-R5IUL6-F1
#
_cell.length_a   1.000
_cell.length_b   1.000
_cell.length_c   1.000
_cell.angle_alpha   90.00
_cell.angle_beta   90.00
_cell.angle_gamma   90.00
#
_symmetry.space_group_name_H-M   'P 1'
#
loop_
_entity.id
_entity.type
_entity.pdbx_description
1 polymer ?
#
loop_
_entity_poly.entity_id
_entity_poly.type
_entity_poly.pdbx_seq_one_letter_code
_entity_poly.pdbx_strand_id
1 'polypeptide(L)'
;MENGLHTVVEFDENDKWFVLAEKIINGSKYSYLVRVNQNEDDFIDEYQVVKSYFDGNDEYMDVVNGDELKKVIPVLIPEAKEYIEHPEKLKQILSKTA
;
A
#
# COMPACT_ATOMS: atom_id res chain seq x y z
N MET A 1 -13.96 -7.93 15.28
CA MET A 1 -13.22 -6.66 15.37
C MET A 1 -11.91 -6.91 14.66
N GLU A 2 -11.85 -6.64 13.36
CA GLU A 2 -10.60 -6.77 12.61
C GLU A 2 -9.78 -5.52 12.86
N ASN A 3 -8.86 -5.60 13.82
CA ASN A 3 -7.76 -4.65 13.94
C ASN A 3 -6.73 -4.98 12.84
N GLY A 4 -7.08 -4.68 11.59
CA GLY A 4 -6.07 -4.57 10.54
C GLY A 4 -5.21 -3.37 10.90
N LEU A 5 -3.98 -3.63 11.38
CA LEU A 5 -2.98 -2.58 11.53
C LEU A 5 -2.72 -1.98 10.15
N HIS A 6 -3.38 -0.86 9.89
CA HIS A 6 -3.18 -0.11 8.68
C HIS A 6 -1.77 0.50 8.73
N THR A 7 -0.97 0.21 7.71
CA THR A 7 0.45 0.59 7.68
C THR A 7 0.64 1.76 6.74
N VAL A 8 1.24 2.84 7.25
CA VAL A 8 1.77 3.93 6.43
C VAL A 8 3.27 3.70 6.26
N VAL A 9 3.72 3.75 5.00
CA VAL A 9 5.12 3.64 4.60
C VAL A 9 5.62 5.02 4.22
N GLU A 10 6.76 5.41 4.73
CA GLU A 10 7.43 6.68 4.41
C GLU A 10 8.71 6.38 3.64
N PHE A 11 8.80 6.86 2.39
CA PHE A 11 10.02 6.71 1.58
C PHE A 11 11.00 7.86 1.80
N ASP A 12 10.49 9.08 1.99
CA ASP A 12 11.24 10.32 2.24
C ASP A 12 10.43 11.24 3.17
N GLU A 13 11.06 12.29 3.73
CA GLU A 13 10.47 13.28 4.67
C GLU A 13 9.12 13.90 4.24
N ASN A 14 8.74 13.76 2.96
CA ASN A 14 7.46 14.24 2.46
C ASN A 14 6.74 13.24 1.55
N ASP A 15 7.05 11.95 1.66
CA ASP A 15 6.47 10.93 0.79
C ASP A 15 5.91 9.75 1.56
N LYS A 16 4.64 9.91 1.94
CA LYS A 16 3.88 8.95 2.75
C LYS A 16 2.85 8.20 1.91
N TRP A 17 2.77 6.90 2.16
CA TRP A 17 1.97 5.97 1.38
C TRP A 17 1.22 5.02 2.28
N PHE A 18 -0.08 4.91 2.06
CA PHE A 18 -0.95 4.00 2.79
C PHE A 18 -1.06 2.67 2.07
N VAL A 19 -0.89 1.57 2.81
CA VAL A 19 -1.02 0.21 2.27
C VAL A 19 -2.50 -0.18 2.15
N LEU A 20 -2.98 -0.33 0.91
CA LEU A 20 -4.35 -0.75 0.59
C LEU A 20 -4.53 -2.27 0.63
N ALA A 21 -3.55 -2.99 0.10
CA ALA A 21 -3.57 -4.44 0.00
C ALA A 21 -2.15 -4.98 -0.01
N GLU A 22 -1.96 -6.18 0.53
CA GLU A 22 -0.68 -6.88 0.53
C GLU A 22 -0.86 -8.34 0.15
N LYS A 23 0.14 -8.90 -0.52
CA LYS A 23 0.15 -10.32 -0.86
C LYS A 23 1.56 -10.87 -0.99
N ILE A 24 1.75 -12.09 -0.53
CA ILE A 24 3.01 -12.81 -0.72
C ILE A 24 2.92 -13.59 -2.04
N ILE A 25 3.80 -13.27 -2.99
CA ILE A 25 3.90 -13.93 -4.29
C ILE A 25 5.34 -14.44 -4.44
N ASN A 26 5.52 -15.74 -4.61
CA ASN A 26 6.83 -16.40 -4.74
C ASN A 26 7.82 -16.05 -3.60
N GLY A 27 7.31 -15.85 -2.38
CA GLY A 27 8.14 -15.55 -1.20
C GLY A 27 8.49 -14.07 -1.01
N SER A 28 8.07 -13.18 -1.92
CA SER A 28 8.20 -11.73 -1.73
C SER A 28 6.85 -11.11 -1.36
N LYS A 29 6.86 -10.14 -0.44
CA LYS A 29 5.66 -9.35 -0.09
C LYS A 29 5.50 -8.24 -1.13
N TYR A 30 4.34 -8.16 -1.74
CA TYR A 30 3.95 -7.07 -2.63
C TYR A 30 2.84 -6.27 -1.97
N SER A 31 2.96 -4.94 -1.98
CA SER A 31 2.00 -4.04 -1.36
C SER A 31 1.50 -3.05 -2.40
N TYR A 32 0.17 -2.91 -2.51
CA TYR A 32 -0.50 -1.89 -3.31
C TYR A 32 -0.73 -0.68 -2.43
N LEU A 33 -0.16 0.45 -2.83
CA LEU A 33 -0.10 1.67 -2.04
C LEU A 33 -0.92 2.77 -2.70
N VAL A 34 -1.50 3.65 -1.88
CA VAL A 34 -2.04 4.94 -2.29
C VAL A 34 -1.34 6.04 -1.51
N ARG A 35 -0.99 7.13 -2.18
CA ARG A 35 -0.29 8.24 -1.53
C ARG A 35 -1.22 8.97 -0.56
N VAL A 36 -0.67 9.41 0.56
CA VAL A 36 -1.38 10.25 1.54
C VAL A 36 -0.64 11.58 1.71
N ASN A 37 -1.37 12.61 2.12
CA ASN A 37 -0.75 13.88 2.46
C ASN A 37 0.09 13.78 3.76
N GLN A 38 0.84 14.84 4.06
CA GLN A 38 1.75 14.87 5.23
C GLN A 38 1.06 14.60 6.57
N ASN A 39 -0.18 15.08 6.69
CA ASN A 39 -0.99 14.93 7.89
C ASN A 39 -1.69 13.56 7.98
N GLU A 40 -1.55 12.71 6.95
CA GLU A 40 -2.22 11.41 6.85
C GLU A 40 -3.75 11.52 7.01
N ASP A 41 -4.35 12.63 6.54
CA ASP A 41 -5.79 12.91 6.66
C ASP A 41 -6.53 12.92 5.31
N ASP A 42 -5.79 12.92 4.20
CA ASP A 42 -6.35 12.84 2.86
C ASP A 42 -5.50 11.97 1.93
N PHE A 43 -6.19 11.28 1.02
CA PHE A 43 -5.58 10.45 0.00
C PHE A 43 -5.35 11.26 -1.27
N ILE A 44 -4.17 11.07 -1.86
CA ILE A 44 -3.81 11.63 -3.15
C ILE A 44 -3.98 10.50 -4.17
N ASP A 45 -4.64 10.78 -5.30
CA ASP A 45 -4.96 9.80 -6.37
C ASP A 45 -3.70 9.39 -7.15
N GLU A 46 -2.75 8.80 -6.43
CA GLU A 46 -1.46 8.34 -6.88
C GLU A 46 -1.22 6.96 -6.25
N TYR A 47 -0.97 5.95 -7.09
CA TYR A 47 -0.85 4.56 -6.65
C TYR A 47 0.50 3.99 -7.05
N GLN A 48 1.03 3.10 -6.22
CA GLN A 48 2.29 2.43 -6.46
C GLN A 48 2.23 0.99 -5.97
N VAL A 49 2.97 0.09 -6.63
CA VAL A 49 3.23 -1.25 -6.10
C VAL A 49 4.68 -1.31 -5.68
N VAL A 50 4.92 -1.77 -4.46
CA VAL A 50 6.26 -2.04 -3.96
C VAL A 50 6.42 -3.51 -3.61
N LYS A 51 7.66 -3.97 -3.70
CA LYS A 51 8.08 -5.31 -3.28
C LYS A 51 9.01 -5.17 -2.10
N SER A 52 8.65 -5.78 -0.99
CA SER A 52 9.54 -5.88 0.17
C SER A 52 10.39 -7.15 0.12
N TYR A 53 11.65 -7.01 0.51
CA TYR A 53 12.58 -8.10 0.74
C TYR A 53 13.43 -7.81 1.98
N PHE A 54 13.88 -8.89 2.63
CA PHE A 54 14.70 -8.81 3.83
C PHE A 54 16.15 -9.14 3.47
N ASP A 55 17.08 -8.27 3.86
CA ASP A 55 18.52 -8.58 3.90
C ASP A 55 18.98 -8.48 5.35
N GLY A 56 19.25 -9.64 5.96
CA GLY A 56 19.48 -9.74 7.40
C GLY A 56 18.22 -9.41 8.21
N ASN A 57 18.29 -8.32 8.99
CA ASN A 57 17.18 -7.84 9.81
C ASN A 57 16.49 -6.60 9.22
N ASP A 58 17.01 -6.09 8.10
CA ASP A 58 16.52 -4.87 7.48
C ASP A 58 15.54 -5.20 6.35
N GLU A 59 14.40 -4.50 6.32
CA GLU A 59 13.42 -4.58 5.24
C GLU A 59 13.71 -3.49 4.21
N TYR A 60 13.87 -3.90 2.96
CA TYR A 60 14.06 -3.03 1.80
C TYR A 60 12.83 -3.09 0.91
N MET A 61 12.53 -1.98 0.25
CA MET A 61 11.37 -1.86 -0.63
C MET A 61 11.82 -1.34 -1.98
N ASP A 62 11.42 -2.04 -3.04
CA ASP A 62 11.65 -1.62 -4.43
C ASP A 62 10.34 -1.39 -5.16
N VAL A 63 10.29 -0.32 -5.97
CA VAL A 63 9.14 -0.02 -6.82
C VAL A 63 9.03 -1.05 -7.93
N VAL A 64 7.88 -1.70 -8.04
CA VAL A 64 7.62 -2.74 -9.04
C VAL A 64 7.14 -2.09 -10.33
N ASN A 65 7.85 -2.35 -11.42
CA ASN A 65 7.61 -1.76 -12.72
C ASN A 65 7.56 -2.82 -13.84
N GLY A 66 7.12 -2.43 -15.05
CA GLY A 66 7.23 -3.25 -16.25
C GLY A 66 6.41 -4.53 -16.23
N ASP A 67 7.01 -5.65 -16.63
CA ASP A 67 6.31 -6.93 -16.79
C ASP A 67 6.00 -7.62 -15.46
N GLU A 68 6.77 -7.33 -14.40
CA GLU A 68 6.45 -7.81 -13.05
C GLU A 68 5.16 -7.16 -12.55
N LEU A 69 5.03 -5.84 -12.75
CA LEU A 69 3.84 -5.08 -12.37
C LEU A 69 2.55 -5.68 -12.99
N LYS A 70 2.59 -6.02 -14.29
CA LYS A 70 1.45 -6.62 -15.01
C LYS A 70 1.02 -7.98 -14.44
N LYS A 71 1.95 -8.72 -13.82
CA LYS A 71 1.67 -10.03 -13.22
C LYS A 71 1.08 -9.88 -11.82
N VAL A 72 1.53 -8.89 -11.06
CA VAL A 72 1.13 -8.72 -9.65
C VAL A 72 -0.14 -7.88 -9.51
N ILE A 73 -0.36 -6.87 -10.38
CA ILE A 73 -1.54 -6.00 -10.31
C ILE A 73 -2.86 -6.79 -10.31
N PRO A 74 -3.11 -7.76 -11.21
CA PRO A 74 -4.36 -8.51 -11.21
C PRO A 74 -4.58 -9.37 -9.97
N VAL A 75 -3.53 -9.58 -9.18
CA VAL A 75 -3.53 -10.39 -7.96
C VAL A 75 -3.62 -9.52 -6.71
N LEU A 76 -3.40 -8.21 -6.82
CA LEU A 76 -3.52 -7.20 -5.76
C LEU A 76 -4.79 -6.35 -5.91
N ILE A 77 -5.17 -6.02 -7.15
CA ILE A 77 -6.36 -5.20 -7.44
C ILE A 77 -7.64 -5.85 -6.94
N PRO A 78 -7.90 -7.16 -7.07
CA PRO A 78 -9.12 -7.76 -6.52
C PRO A 78 -9.30 -7.47 -5.01
N GLU A 79 -8.21 -7.46 -4.27
CA GLU A 79 -8.13 -7.17 -2.84
C GLU A 79 -8.25 -5.67 -2.56
N ALA A 80 -7.68 -4.82 -3.41
CA ALA A 80 -7.81 -3.37 -3.31
C ALA A 80 -9.11 -2.81 -3.92
N LYS A 81 -9.87 -3.63 -4.66
CA LYS A 81 -10.97 -3.20 -5.52
C LYS A 81 -12.04 -2.46 -4.75
N GLU A 82 -12.42 -2.98 -3.57
CA GLU A 82 -13.43 -2.35 -2.73
C GLU A 82 -13.04 -0.91 -2.35
N TYR A 83 -11.77 -0.68 -2.04
CA TYR A 83 -11.28 0.64 -1.64
C TYR A 83 -11.12 1.60 -2.81
N ILE A 84 -10.74 1.08 -3.98
CA ILE A 84 -10.66 1.85 -5.23
C ILE A 84 -12.05 2.27 -5.70
N GLU A 85 -13.03 1.36 -5.64
CA GLU A 85 -14.43 1.64 -6.03
C GLU A 85 -15.15 2.52 -5.01
N HIS A 86 -14.71 2.51 -3.74
CA HIS A 86 -15.31 3.25 -2.64
C HIS A 86 -14.27 4.07 -1.85
N PRO A 87 -13.71 5.17 -2.41
CA PRO A 87 -12.72 5.99 -1.72
C PRO A 87 -13.19 6.58 -0.39
N GLU A 88 -14.50 6.71 -0.14
CA GLU A 88 -15.05 7.12 1.14
C GLU A 88 -14.75 6.14 2.28
N LYS A 89 -14.54 4.85 1.97
CA LYS A 89 -14.13 3.84 2.96
C LYS A 89 -12.70 4.07 3.40
N LEU A 90 -11.85 4.55 2.49
CA LEU A 90 -10.48 4.95 2.81
C LEU A 90 -10.46 6.07 3.83
N LYS A 91 -11.28 7.11 3.62
CA LYS A 91 -11.39 8.24 4.57
C LYS A 91 -11.83 7.81 5.97
N GLN A 92 -12.73 6.82 6.05
CA GLN A 92 -13.16 6.26 7.33
C GLN A 92 -12.02 5.53 8.07
N ILE A 93 -11.07 4.92 7.36
CA ILE A 93 -9.94 4.24 7.98
C ILE A 93 -9.04 5.25 8.71
N LEU A 94 -8.66 6.35 8.07
CA LEU A 94 -7.84 7.39 8.70
C LEU A 94 -8.53 7.97 9.95
N SER A 95 -9.83 8.23 9.87
CA SER A 95 -10.61 8.80 10.98
C SER A 95 -10.72 7.91 12.23
N LYS A 96 -10.42 6.60 12.11
CA LYS A 96 -10.42 5.66 13.26
C LYS A 96 -9.05 5.55 13.94
N THR A 97 -8.02 6.11 13.32
CA THR A 97 -6.63 6.04 13.80
C THR A 97 -6.20 7.31 14.54
N ALA A 98 -7.04 8.36 14.49
CA ALA A 98 -6.93 9.61 15.25
C ALA A 98 -7.74 9.56 16.56
#